data_AF-A0A845RTJ8-F1
#
_entry.id   AF-A0A845RTJ8-F1
#
_cell.length_a   1.000
_cell.length_b   1.000
_cell.length_c   1.000
_cell.angle_alpha   90.00
_cell.angle_beta   90.00
_cell.angle_gamma   90.00
#
_symmetry.space_group_name_H-M   'P 1'
#
loop_
_entity.id
_entity.type
_entity.pdbx_description
1 polymer ?
#
loop_
_entity_poly.entity_id
_entity_poly.type
_entity_poly.pdbx_seq_one_letter_code
_entity_poly.pdbx_strand_id
1 'polypeptide(L)'
;MKQLLILSGKGGTGKTTVASALISLSKAEAYADCDVDAPNLHLVSHNDETYLLKGFYGLKKANIDPDKCISCGLCYTHCRFGAVIEGEKYIIDTNACEGCAVCKLVCPVNAITMKPNIVGDLMLFKNEKRVFSTAKLHPGNGNSGLLVSEVKKQMKDNSNKDTAFAVIDGSPGIGCPVIASLSA
;
A
#
# COMPACT_ATOMS: atom_id res chain seq x y z
N MET A 1 -5.25 -14.36 -18.59
CA MET A 1 -5.94 -14.81 -17.37
C MET A 1 -7.20 -13.97 -17.14
N LYS A 2 -8.37 -14.58 -16.96
CA LYS A 2 -9.61 -13.90 -16.53
C LYS A 2 -9.56 -13.62 -15.03
N GLN A 3 -10.23 -12.58 -14.53
CA GLN A 3 -10.28 -12.26 -13.10
C GLN A 3 -11.73 -12.25 -12.62
N LEU A 4 -12.07 -13.08 -11.62
CA LEU A 4 -13.33 -12.94 -10.86
C LEU A 4 -13.04 -12.12 -9.61
N LEU A 5 -13.64 -10.95 -9.59
CA LEU A 5 -13.58 -10.06 -8.45
C LEU A 5 -14.84 -10.25 -7.60
N ILE A 6 -14.64 -10.51 -6.30
CA ILE A 6 -15.71 -10.47 -5.31
C ILE A 6 -15.67 -9.10 -4.63
N LEU A 7 -16.74 -8.33 -4.73
CA LEU A 7 -16.92 -7.04 -4.06
C LEU A 7 -18.08 -7.08 -3.10
N SER A 8 -18.01 -6.21 -2.08
CA SER A 8 -19.12 -5.98 -1.18
C SER A 8 -19.00 -4.63 -0.47
N GLY A 9 -20.06 -4.26 0.27
CA GLY A 9 -20.05 -3.16 1.20
C GLY A 9 -19.15 -3.41 2.43
N LYS A 10 -19.05 -2.39 3.29
CA LYS A 10 -18.37 -2.47 4.58
C LYS A 10 -19.23 -3.22 5.60
N GLY A 11 -18.63 -3.75 6.66
CA GLY A 11 -19.36 -4.28 7.82
C GLY A 11 -19.52 -5.80 7.88
N GLY A 12 -18.52 -6.58 7.43
CA GLY A 12 -18.49 -8.03 7.69
C GLY A 12 -19.47 -8.85 6.87
N THR A 13 -19.67 -8.49 5.60
CA THR A 13 -20.65 -9.12 4.70
C THR A 13 -20.24 -10.51 4.17
N GLY A 14 -19.22 -11.15 4.76
CA GLY A 14 -18.74 -12.48 4.32
C GLY A 14 -17.98 -12.50 2.98
N LYS A 15 -17.50 -11.36 2.47
CA LYS A 15 -16.76 -11.25 1.19
C LYS A 15 -15.59 -12.23 1.10
N THR A 16 -14.69 -12.19 2.07
CA THR A 16 -13.51 -13.08 2.16
C THR A 16 -13.92 -14.54 2.29
N THR A 17 -15.01 -14.84 2.99
CA THR A 17 -15.55 -16.21 3.08
C THR A 17 -15.97 -16.74 1.72
N VAL A 18 -16.68 -15.94 0.92
CA VAL A 18 -17.08 -16.29 -0.44
C VAL A 18 -15.85 -16.44 -1.35
N ALA A 19 -14.90 -15.51 -1.28
CA ALA A 19 -13.67 -15.57 -2.06
C ALA A 19 -12.86 -16.84 -1.74
N SER A 20 -12.68 -17.15 -0.45
CA SER A 20 -11.98 -18.36 0.02
C SER A 20 -12.68 -19.65 -0.43
N ALA A 21 -14.00 -19.72 -0.31
CA ALA A 21 -14.78 -20.86 -0.78
C ALA A 21 -14.60 -21.07 -2.30
N LEU A 22 -14.65 -19.99 -3.09
CA LEU A 22 -14.42 -20.06 -4.54
C LEU A 22 -13.00 -20.52 -4.88
N ILE A 23 -11.97 -19.99 -4.21
CA ILE A 23 -10.58 -20.42 -4.38
C ILE A 23 -10.45 -21.92 -4.14
N SER A 24 -11.05 -22.41 -3.04
CA SER A 24 -11.00 -23.82 -2.65
C SER A 24 -11.73 -24.73 -3.65
N LEU A 25 -12.99 -24.40 -3.99
CA LEU A 25 -13.83 -25.20 -4.87
C LEU A 25 -13.33 -25.20 -6.32
N SER A 26 -12.86 -24.06 -6.82
CA SER A 26 -12.32 -23.95 -8.18
C SER A 26 -10.88 -24.39 -8.29
N LYS A 27 -10.21 -24.68 -7.16
CA LYS A 27 -8.77 -24.94 -7.07
C LYS A 27 -7.94 -23.85 -7.75
N ALA A 28 -8.32 -22.58 -7.56
CA ALA A 28 -7.68 -21.45 -8.23
C ALA A 28 -6.16 -21.44 -7.98
N GLU A 29 -5.39 -21.29 -9.05
CA GLU A 29 -3.93 -21.22 -9.00
C GLU A 29 -3.42 -19.79 -8.77
N ALA A 30 -4.21 -18.79 -9.12
CA ALA A 30 -3.89 -17.39 -8.85
C ALA A 30 -5.01 -16.76 -8.03
N TYR A 31 -4.65 -16.08 -6.96
CA TYR A 31 -5.60 -15.31 -6.18
C TYR A 31 -4.92 -14.13 -5.48
N ALA A 32 -5.71 -13.14 -5.10
CA ALA A 32 -5.21 -11.95 -4.42
C ALA A 32 -6.18 -11.43 -3.37
N ASP A 33 -5.61 -10.89 -2.30
CA ASP A 33 -6.33 -10.16 -1.25
C ASP A 33 -6.09 -8.65 -1.44
N CYS A 34 -7.11 -7.98 -1.96
CA CYS A 34 -7.11 -6.54 -2.19
C CYS A 34 -7.73 -5.77 -1.01
N ASP A 35 -8.07 -6.41 0.11
CA ASP A 35 -8.43 -5.71 1.35
C ASP A 35 -7.16 -5.31 2.11
N VAL A 36 -6.39 -4.39 1.53
CA VAL A 36 -5.03 -4.07 2.01
C VAL A 36 -5.03 -3.31 3.35
N ASP A 37 -6.16 -2.76 3.77
CA ASP A 37 -6.30 -2.07 5.06
C ASP A 37 -6.41 -3.07 6.22
N ALA A 38 -7.01 -4.25 5.97
CA ALA A 38 -7.19 -5.31 6.96
C ALA A 38 -7.16 -6.71 6.30
N PRO A 39 -6.02 -7.11 5.69
CA PRO A 39 -5.94 -8.34 4.91
C PRO A 39 -6.10 -9.54 5.82
N ASN A 40 -6.92 -10.50 5.42
CA ASN A 40 -7.25 -11.67 6.23
C ASN A 40 -7.39 -12.96 5.41
N LEU A 41 -7.34 -12.89 4.08
CA LEU A 41 -7.47 -14.09 3.25
C LEU A 41 -6.35 -15.10 3.51
N HIS A 42 -5.15 -14.59 3.85
CA HIS A 42 -3.98 -15.40 4.21
C HIS A 42 -4.22 -16.36 5.40
N LEU A 43 -5.17 -16.04 6.29
CA LEU A 43 -5.53 -16.88 7.45
C LEU A 43 -6.23 -18.19 7.05
N VAL A 44 -6.88 -18.21 5.88
CA VAL A 44 -7.69 -19.34 5.41
C VAL A 44 -7.14 -20.00 4.15
N SER A 45 -6.18 -19.36 3.47
CA SER A 45 -5.54 -19.92 2.27
C SER A 45 -4.42 -20.92 2.56
N HIS A 46 -4.23 -21.32 3.83
CA HIS A 46 -3.31 -22.38 4.27
C HIS A 46 -1.88 -22.21 3.72
N ASN A 47 -1.34 -21.01 3.82
CA ASN A 47 0.02 -20.72 3.39
C ASN A 47 0.97 -20.79 4.60
N ASP A 48 1.36 -22.00 5.02
CA ASP A 48 2.52 -22.22 5.90
C ASP A 48 3.86 -22.03 5.14
N GLU A 49 3.81 -21.42 3.95
CA GLU A 49 4.93 -21.22 3.06
C GLU A 49 5.68 -19.91 3.38
N THR A 50 6.99 -19.92 3.08
CA THR A 50 7.79 -18.70 3.06
C THR A 50 7.26 -17.73 2.00
N TYR A 51 7.29 -16.44 2.30
CA TYR A 51 6.83 -15.40 1.38
C TYR A 51 7.92 -14.36 1.13
N LEU A 52 7.81 -13.70 -0.01
CA LEU A 52 8.63 -12.55 -0.36
C LEU A 52 7.97 -11.28 0.18
N LEU A 53 8.71 -10.52 0.98
CA LEU A 53 8.29 -9.23 1.53
C LEU A 53 8.98 -8.09 0.77
N LYS A 54 8.19 -7.12 0.31
CA LYS A 54 8.67 -5.89 -0.33
C LYS A 54 7.98 -4.69 0.28
N GLY A 55 8.74 -3.65 0.62
CA GLY A 55 8.17 -2.38 1.07
C GLY A 55 7.38 -1.68 -0.03
N PHE A 56 6.18 -1.22 0.30
CA PHE A 56 5.39 -0.32 -0.53
C PHE A 56 5.69 1.13 -0.14
N TYR A 57 6.09 1.93 -1.13
CA TYR A 57 6.54 3.29 -0.90
C TYR A 57 5.45 4.29 -1.26
N GLY A 58 5.13 5.15 -0.30
CA GLY A 58 4.22 6.27 -0.50
C GLY A 58 4.94 7.53 -0.99
N LEU A 59 4.31 8.67 -0.76
CA LEU A 59 4.96 9.97 -0.97
C LEU A 59 6.18 10.09 -0.06
N LYS A 60 7.26 10.67 -0.59
CA LYS A 60 8.48 10.95 0.16
C LYS A 60 8.17 11.93 1.30
N LYS A 61 8.83 11.77 2.45
CA LYS A 61 8.70 12.68 3.59
C LYS A 61 9.89 13.62 3.67
N ALA A 62 9.67 14.85 4.13
CA ALA A 62 10.74 15.83 4.29
C ALA A 62 11.61 15.47 5.51
N ASN A 63 12.91 15.76 5.43
CA ASN A 63 13.86 15.63 6.53
C ASN A 63 14.79 16.83 6.53
N ILE A 64 14.91 17.51 7.66
CA ILE A 64 15.80 18.66 7.85
C ILE A 64 17.15 18.16 8.36
N ASP A 65 18.24 18.57 7.71
CA ASP A 65 19.62 18.38 8.17
C ASP A 65 19.94 19.46 9.22
N PRO A 66 20.10 19.08 10.50
CA PRO A 66 20.25 20.00 11.60
C PRO A 66 21.61 20.72 11.63
N ASP A 67 22.59 20.27 10.84
CA ASP A 67 23.92 20.86 10.77
C ASP A 67 24.02 21.92 9.66
N LYS A 68 23.16 21.81 8.64
CA LYS A 68 23.03 22.81 7.57
C LYS A 68 21.96 23.86 7.85
N CYS A 69 20.99 23.54 8.72
CA CYS A 69 19.88 24.42 8.99
C CYS A 69 20.33 25.69 9.72
N ILE A 70 20.06 26.86 9.12
CA ILE A 70 20.31 28.18 9.72
C ILE A 70 19.11 28.72 10.50
N SER A 71 18.12 27.87 10.80
CA SER A 71 16.90 28.21 11.56
C SER A 71 16.12 29.45 11.07
N CYS A 72 16.11 29.72 9.76
CA CYS A 72 15.43 30.88 9.17
C CYS A 72 13.89 30.84 9.20
N GLY A 73 13.26 29.72 9.57
CA GLY A 73 11.80 29.60 9.70
C GLY A 73 10.97 29.53 8.40
N LEU A 74 11.57 29.73 7.22
CA LEU A 74 10.82 29.70 5.94
C LEU A 74 10.06 28.39 5.72
N CYS A 75 10.66 27.25 6.06
CA CYS A 75 9.99 25.95 5.94
C CYS A 75 8.74 25.84 6.82
N TYR A 76 8.77 26.44 8.01
CA TYR A 76 7.65 26.47 8.94
C TYR A 76 6.52 27.34 8.41
N THR A 77 6.82 28.59 8.04
CA THR A 77 5.84 29.55 7.49
C THR A 77 5.12 29.05 6.24
N HIS A 78 5.83 28.33 5.36
CA HIS A 78 5.26 27.82 4.11
C HIS A 78 4.60 26.43 4.23
N CYS A 79 4.67 25.76 5.39
CA CYS A 79 4.06 24.45 5.56
C CYS A 79 2.56 24.56 5.82
N ARG A 80 1.74 24.30 4.79
CA ARG A 80 0.28 24.31 4.90
C ARG A 80 -0.32 23.15 5.71
N PHE A 81 0.49 22.15 6.03
CA PHE A 81 0.07 20.93 6.73
C PHE A 81 0.45 20.95 8.22
N GLY A 82 1.12 22.02 8.69
CA GLY A 82 1.61 22.08 10.08
C GLY A 82 2.65 21.01 10.42
N ALA A 83 3.29 20.42 9.41
CA ALA A 83 4.22 19.30 9.58
C ALA A 83 5.63 19.71 10.03
N VAL A 84 5.90 21.01 10.20
CA VAL A 84 7.19 21.51 10.68
C VAL A 84 6.97 21.94 12.12
N ILE A 85 7.74 21.36 13.05
CA ILE A 85 7.69 21.68 14.47
C ILE A 85 8.82 22.65 14.79
N GLU A 86 8.47 23.77 15.41
CA GLU A 86 9.41 24.78 15.90
C GLU A 86 9.96 24.37 17.28
N GLY A 87 11.25 24.65 17.52
CA GLY A 87 11.98 24.33 18.74
C GLY A 87 13.41 24.87 18.66
N GLU A 88 14.36 24.33 19.42
CA GLU A 88 15.79 24.67 19.27
C GLU A 88 16.30 24.43 17.85
N LYS A 89 15.78 23.37 17.21
CA LYS A 89 15.94 23.09 15.78
C LYS A 89 14.59 22.72 15.19
N TYR A 90 14.37 23.09 13.92
CA TYR A 90 13.18 22.68 13.19
C TYR A 90 13.19 21.17 12.88
N ILE A 91 12.09 20.50 13.18
CA ILE A 91 11.90 19.06 12.95
C ILE A 91 10.66 18.83 12.09
N ILE A 92 10.64 17.76 11.31
CA ILE A 92 9.46 17.36 10.53
C ILE A 92 8.67 16.30 11.30
N ASP A 93 7.39 16.56 11.54
CA ASP A 93 6.42 15.51 11.86
C ASP A 93 6.10 14.73 10.58
N THR A 94 6.57 13.49 10.52
CA THR A 94 6.38 12.61 9.36
C THR A 94 4.93 12.18 9.18
N ASN A 95 4.11 12.16 10.23
CA ASN A 95 2.70 11.80 10.14
C ASN A 95 1.89 12.93 9.48
N ALA A 96 2.15 14.18 9.86
CA ALA A 96 1.51 15.35 9.26
C ALA A 96 2.07 15.75 7.88
N CYS A 97 3.29 15.30 7.53
CA CYS A 97 3.94 15.71 6.30
C CYS A 97 3.32 15.06 5.04
N GLU A 98 2.64 15.83 4.20
CA GLU A 98 2.07 15.32 2.93
C GLU A 98 3.08 15.16 1.77
N GLY A 99 4.37 15.40 2.02
CA GLY A 99 5.40 15.14 1.00
C GLY A 99 5.42 16.08 -0.21
N CYS A 100 4.71 17.22 -0.15
CA CYS A 100 4.61 18.20 -1.23
C CYS A 100 5.92 18.91 -1.63
N ALA A 101 6.98 18.74 -0.83
CA ALA A 101 8.33 19.30 -1.03
C ALA A 101 8.44 20.85 -1.05
N VAL A 102 7.39 21.61 -0.71
CA VAL A 102 7.45 23.08 -0.63
C VAL A 102 8.56 23.57 0.31
N CYS A 103 8.70 22.95 1.49
CA CYS A 103 9.75 23.29 2.45
C CYS A 103 11.15 23.17 1.86
N LYS A 104 11.38 22.16 1.01
CA LYS A 104 12.65 21.97 0.30
C LYS A 104 12.91 23.08 -0.71
N LEU A 105 11.89 23.49 -1.46
CA LEU A 105 12.01 24.53 -2.48
C LEU A 105 12.34 25.90 -1.88
N VAL A 106 11.80 26.22 -0.71
CA VAL A 106 12.00 27.52 -0.06
C VAL A 106 13.25 27.59 0.83
N CYS A 107 13.98 26.48 1.01
CA CYS A 107 15.13 26.43 1.91
C CYS A 107 16.38 27.06 1.24
N PRO A 108 16.88 28.22 1.72
CA PRO A 108 17.97 28.94 1.05
C PRO A 108 19.33 28.22 1.14
N VAL A 109 19.48 27.33 2.13
CA VAL A 109 20.72 26.59 2.41
C VAL A 109 20.62 25.11 2.03
N ASN A 110 19.57 24.70 1.33
CA ASN A 110 19.35 23.31 0.89
C ASN A 110 19.46 22.26 2.03
N ALA A 111 19.04 22.62 3.25
CA ALA A 111 19.09 21.73 4.41
C ALA A 111 18.02 20.63 4.37
N ILE A 112 17.05 20.68 3.45
CA ILE A 112 15.89 19.77 3.45
C ILE A 112 16.00 18.75 2.31
N THR A 113 15.85 17.47 2.66
CA THR A 113 15.83 16.37 1.70
C THR A 113 14.49 15.62 1.74
N MET A 114 14.11 15.00 0.63
CA MET A 114 12.91 14.17 0.54
C MET A 114 13.34 12.70 0.64
N LYS A 115 13.00 12.03 1.73
CA LYS A 115 13.36 10.64 2.01
C LYS A 115 12.23 9.68 1.60
N PRO A 116 12.57 8.49 1.04
CA PRO A 116 11.58 7.43 0.83
C PRO A 116 10.83 7.11 2.13
N ASN A 117 9.53 6.85 2.01
CA ASN A 117 8.68 6.50 3.15
C ASN A 117 7.95 5.20 2.84
N ILE A 118 8.20 4.17 3.64
CA ILE A 118 7.48 2.90 3.55
C ILE A 118 6.14 3.11 4.24
N VAL A 119 5.06 2.82 3.52
CA VAL A 119 3.68 3.03 3.99
C VAL A 119 2.86 1.74 3.99
N GLY A 120 3.48 0.62 3.62
CA GLY A 120 2.85 -0.68 3.62
C GLY A 120 3.82 -1.77 3.21
N ASP A 121 3.32 -3.00 3.28
CA ASP A 121 4.05 -4.22 3.04
C ASP A 121 3.34 -5.01 1.94
N LEU A 122 4.06 -5.34 0.88
CA LEU A 122 3.58 -6.19 -0.21
C LEU A 122 4.15 -7.61 0.00
N MET A 123 3.27 -8.60 0.05
CA MET A 123 3.60 -9.99 0.37
C MET A 123 3.19 -10.91 -0.78
N LEU A 124 4.13 -11.74 -1.22
CA LEU A 124 3.91 -12.74 -2.27
C LEU A 124 4.24 -14.13 -1.76
N PHE A 125 3.24 -14.99 -1.83
CA PHE A 125 3.35 -16.42 -1.61
C PHE A 125 3.31 -17.08 -2.98
N LYS A 126 4.33 -17.85 -3.30
CA LYS A 126 4.44 -18.51 -4.61
C LYS A 126 5.12 -19.85 -4.46
N ASN A 127 4.50 -20.87 -5.04
CA ASN A 127 5.12 -22.16 -5.31
C ASN A 127 4.99 -22.51 -6.81
N GLU A 128 5.33 -23.75 -7.19
CA GLU A 128 5.29 -24.18 -8.59
C GLU A 128 3.90 -24.10 -9.22
N LYS A 129 2.83 -24.21 -8.40
CA LYS A 129 1.44 -24.32 -8.87
C LYS A 129 0.59 -23.10 -8.55
N ARG A 130 0.88 -22.38 -7.46
CA ARG A 130 0.01 -21.35 -6.90
C ARG A 130 0.73 -20.04 -6.66
N VAL A 131 -0.02 -18.96 -6.85
CA VAL A 131 0.38 -17.58 -6.58
C VAL A 131 -0.69 -16.91 -5.75
N PHE A 132 -0.27 -16.36 -4.61
CA PHE A 132 -1.09 -15.51 -3.78
C PHE A 132 -0.37 -14.20 -3.49
N SER A 133 -1.02 -13.09 -3.85
CA SER A 133 -0.54 -11.74 -3.54
C SER A 133 -1.47 -11.06 -2.56
N THR A 134 -0.90 -10.41 -1.56
CA THR A 134 -1.60 -9.59 -0.59
C THR A 134 -0.72 -8.43 -0.17
N ALA A 135 -1.31 -7.44 0.46
CA ALA A 135 -0.55 -6.36 1.06
C ALA A 135 -1.22 -5.88 2.34
N LYS A 136 -0.44 -5.22 3.18
CA LYS A 136 -0.90 -4.55 4.39
C LYS A 136 -0.46 -3.10 4.36
N LEU A 137 -1.39 -2.16 4.35
CA LEU A 137 -1.09 -0.75 4.51
C LEU A 137 -0.80 -0.45 5.99
N HIS A 138 0.19 0.40 6.26
CA HIS A 138 0.49 0.84 7.61
C HIS A 138 -0.57 1.86 8.06
N PRO A 139 -1.10 1.74 9.30
CA PRO A 139 -2.14 2.64 9.80
C PRO A 139 -1.79 4.12 9.63
N GLY A 140 -2.78 4.94 9.28
CA GLY A 140 -2.62 6.38 9.09
C GLY A 140 -2.04 6.81 7.74
N ASN A 141 -1.72 5.87 6.84
CA ASN A 141 -1.26 6.19 5.49
C ASN A 141 -2.39 6.12 4.45
N GLY A 142 -2.25 6.92 3.39
CA GLY A 142 -3.12 6.88 2.21
C GLY A 142 -2.64 5.90 1.13
N ASN A 143 -3.17 6.06 -0.09
CA ASN A 143 -2.79 5.30 -1.29
C ASN A 143 -3.15 3.80 -1.31
N SER A 144 -4.16 3.37 -0.54
CA SER A 144 -4.67 1.99 -0.59
C SER A 144 -5.06 1.56 -2.02
N GLY A 145 -5.60 2.44 -2.86
CA GLY A 145 -5.90 2.12 -4.27
C GLY A 145 -4.67 1.81 -5.14
N LEU A 146 -3.54 2.49 -4.91
CA LEU A 146 -2.30 2.18 -5.62
C LEU A 146 -1.70 0.87 -5.12
N LEU A 147 -1.79 0.61 -3.82
CA LEU A 147 -1.34 -0.66 -3.23
C LEU A 147 -2.15 -1.84 -3.75
N VAL A 148 -3.48 -1.71 -3.88
CA VAL A 148 -4.34 -2.71 -4.53
C VAL A 148 -3.92 -2.98 -5.97
N SER A 149 -3.59 -1.93 -6.74
CA SER A 149 -3.07 -2.10 -8.10
C SER A 149 -1.77 -2.90 -8.12
N GLU A 150 -0.86 -2.63 -7.17
CA GLU A 150 0.41 -3.37 -7.05
C GLU A 150 0.20 -4.83 -6.64
N VAL A 151 -0.76 -5.12 -5.74
CA VAL A 151 -1.17 -6.50 -5.40
C VAL A 151 -1.64 -7.25 -6.65
N LYS A 152 -2.56 -6.66 -7.42
CA LYS A 152 -3.06 -7.28 -8.66
C LYS A 152 -1.95 -7.49 -9.69
N LYS A 153 -1.06 -6.50 -9.84
CA LYS A 153 0.09 -6.59 -10.74
C LYS A 153 1.04 -7.70 -10.31
N GLN A 154 1.41 -7.75 -9.03
CA GLN A 154 2.30 -8.77 -8.49
C GLN A 154 1.74 -10.18 -8.69
N MET A 155 0.43 -10.38 -8.46
CA MET A 155 -0.23 -11.66 -8.78
C MET A 155 -0.09 -12.00 -10.27
N LYS A 156 -0.43 -11.08 -11.18
CA LYS A 156 -0.36 -11.32 -12.64
C LYS A 156 1.06 -11.63 -13.11
N ASP A 157 2.03 -10.81 -12.71
CA ASP A 157 3.43 -10.92 -13.11
C ASP A 157 4.06 -12.25 -12.65
N ASN A 158 3.49 -12.85 -11.61
CA ASN A 158 3.99 -14.10 -11.03
C ASN A 158 3.18 -15.34 -11.39
N SER A 159 1.98 -15.18 -11.97
CA SER A 159 1.11 -16.29 -12.38
C SER A 159 1.71 -17.09 -13.54
N ASN A 160 1.38 -18.38 -13.61
CA ASN A 160 1.80 -19.22 -14.74
C ASN A 160 1.07 -18.78 -16.02
N LYS A 161 1.70 -18.98 -17.19
CA LYS A 161 1.16 -18.48 -18.48
C LYS A 161 -0.16 -19.14 -18.86
N ASP A 162 -0.35 -20.38 -18.44
CA ASP A 162 -1.52 -21.22 -18.65
C ASP A 162 -2.61 -21.00 -17.59
N THR A 163 -2.37 -20.18 -16.55
CA THR A 163 -3.37 -19.86 -15.55
C THR A 163 -4.57 -19.16 -16.22
N ALA A 164 -5.67 -19.90 -16.36
CA ALA A 164 -6.85 -19.46 -17.07
C ALA A 164 -7.59 -18.34 -16.31
N PHE A 165 -7.56 -18.39 -14.98
CA PHE A 165 -8.43 -17.61 -14.12
C PHE A 165 -7.82 -17.30 -12.74
N ALA A 166 -8.14 -16.13 -12.20
CA ALA A 166 -7.78 -15.71 -10.84
C ALA A 166 -9.00 -15.27 -10.04
N VAL A 167 -8.96 -15.50 -8.72
CA VAL A 167 -9.95 -15.01 -7.75
C VAL A 167 -9.39 -13.82 -6.99
N ILE A 168 -10.12 -12.70 -6.99
CA ILE A 168 -9.72 -11.48 -6.29
C ILE A 168 -10.70 -11.22 -5.16
N ASP A 169 -10.22 -11.25 -3.92
CA ASP A 169 -10.96 -10.74 -2.77
C ASP A 169 -10.84 -9.21 -2.77
N GLY A 170 -11.86 -8.52 -3.26
CA GLY A 170 -11.81 -7.09 -3.55
C GLY A 170 -11.82 -6.21 -2.30
N SER A 171 -11.43 -4.95 -2.45
CA SER A 171 -11.56 -3.97 -1.36
C SER A 171 -13.03 -3.66 -1.05
N PRO A 172 -13.40 -3.33 0.20
CA PRO A 172 -14.77 -2.96 0.54
C PRO A 172 -15.08 -1.48 0.21
N GLY A 173 -16.37 -1.17 0.05
CA GLY A 173 -16.86 0.22 -0.04
C GLY A 173 -17.00 0.75 -1.48
N ILE A 174 -16.65 2.02 -1.70
CA ILE A 174 -16.89 2.73 -2.98
C ILE A 174 -15.70 3.62 -3.44
N GLY A 175 -14.55 3.53 -2.77
CA GLY A 175 -13.41 4.43 -3.01
C GLY A 175 -12.42 3.94 -4.06
N CYS A 176 -11.28 4.62 -4.16
CA CYS A 176 -10.16 4.24 -5.05
C CYS A 176 -9.72 2.76 -4.93
N PRO A 177 -9.72 2.12 -3.74
CA PRO A 177 -9.42 0.68 -3.63
C PRO A 177 -10.36 -0.22 -4.43
N VAL A 178 -11.64 0.14 -4.50
CA VAL A 178 -12.65 -0.61 -5.27
C VAL A 178 -12.43 -0.40 -6.77
N ILE A 179 -12.17 0.84 -7.19
CA ILE A 179 -11.85 1.15 -8.59
C ILE A 179 -10.58 0.41 -9.02
N ALA A 180 -9.54 0.37 -8.19
CA ALA A 180 -8.32 -0.38 -8.44
C ALA A 180 -8.58 -1.90 -8.52
N SER A 181 -9.46 -2.42 -7.65
CA SER A 181 -9.89 -3.82 -7.68
C SER A 181 -10.60 -4.16 -9.00
N LEU A 182 -11.43 -3.25 -9.52
CA LEU A 182 -12.16 -3.40 -10.80
C LEU A 182 -11.28 -3.23 -12.04
N SER A 183 -10.21 -2.43 -11.94
CA SER A 183 -9.37 -2.05 -13.07
C SER A 183 -8.61 -3.24 -13.65
N ALA A 184 -8.48 -3.28 -14.98
CA ALA A 184 -8.05 -4.46 -15.73
C ALA A 184 -6.62 -4.93 -15.45
#